data_AF-A0A3B8TPH5-F1
#
_entry.id   AF-A0A3B8TPH5-F1
#
_cell.length_a   1.000
_cell.length_b   1.000
_cell.length_c   1.000
_cell.angle_alpha   90.00
_cell.angle_beta   90.00
_cell.angle_gamma   90.00
#
_symmetry.space_group_name_H-M   'P 1'
#
loop_
_entity.id
_entity.type
_entity.pdbx_description
1 polymer ?
#
loop_
_entity_poly.entity_id
_entity_poly.type
_entity_poly.pdbx_seq_one_letter_code
_entity_poly.pdbx_strand_id
1 'polypeptide(L)'
;MNFEVEHWKQTMNNLSENMVQKDYNWLIQQIEKALSSNPSKLRQILYQIDIEEAKLAKIFSQSLSNAWAKELADLMIERELKKRETRKKYRCGEGDGFFD
;
A
#
# COMPACT_ATOMS: atom_id res chain seq x y z
N MET A 1 -7.62 -15.12 -13.04
CA MET A 1 -6.55 -14.09 -13.07
C MET A 1 -5.65 -14.31 -11.86
N ASN A 2 -4.41 -14.76 -12.10
CA ASN A 2 -3.42 -14.86 -11.03
C ASN A 2 -2.96 -13.44 -10.65
N PHE A 3 -3.57 -12.90 -9.60
CA PHE A 3 -3.03 -11.75 -8.87
C PHE A 3 -1.73 -12.23 -8.20
N GLU A 4 -0.61 -12.11 -8.91
CA GLU A 4 0.72 -12.37 -8.38
C GLU A 4 1.14 -11.20 -7.48
N VAL A 5 1.47 -11.53 -6.23
CA VAL A 5 1.94 -10.59 -5.21
C VAL A 5 3.14 -9.77 -5.70
N GLU A 6 3.99 -10.39 -6.52
CA GLU A 6 5.18 -9.75 -7.08
C GLU A 6 4.85 -8.62 -8.05
N HIS A 7 3.77 -8.76 -8.85
CA HIS A 7 3.32 -7.68 -9.72
C HIS A 7 2.88 -6.46 -8.91
N TRP A 8 2.15 -6.69 -7.82
CA TRP A 8 1.75 -5.63 -6.89
C TRP A 8 2.94 -4.93 -6.25
N LYS A 9 3.92 -5.68 -5.73
CA LYS A 9 5.13 -5.10 -5.13
C LYS A 9 5.86 -4.21 -6.13
N GLN A 10 5.98 -4.66 -7.38
CA GLN A 10 6.67 -3.93 -8.42
C GLN A 10 5.92 -2.65 -8.81
N THR A 11 4.59 -2.70 -8.91
CA THR A 11 3.77 -1.51 -9.13
C THR A 11 3.88 -0.51 -7.98
N MET A 12 3.83 -0.98 -6.72
CA MET A 12 3.99 -0.13 -5.53
C MET A 12 5.36 0.55 -5.45
N ASN A 13 6.41 -0.11 -5.93
CA ASN A 13 7.75 0.48 -6.00
C ASN A 13 7.88 1.55 -7.09
N ASN A 14 7.13 1.44 -8.19
CA ASN A 14 7.14 2.45 -9.26
C ASN A 14 6.22 3.65 -8.96
N LEU A 15 5.21 3.46 -8.09
CA LEU A 15 4.18 4.46 -7.77
C LEU A 15 4.68 5.77 -7.12
N SER A 16 5.95 5.91 -6.71
CA SER A 16 6.38 7.10 -5.92
C SER A 16 7.43 8.03 -6.52
N GLU A 17 8.04 7.74 -7.67
CA GLU A 17 9.04 8.67 -8.20
C GLU A 17 8.40 9.88 -8.90
N ASN A 18 7.18 9.75 -9.42
CA ASN A 18 6.32 10.84 -9.89
C ASN A 18 4.90 10.30 -10.00
N MET A 19 4.08 10.45 -8.95
CA MET A 19 2.74 9.87 -8.96
C MET A 19 1.83 10.66 -9.89
N VAL A 20 1.50 10.10 -11.05
CA VAL A 20 0.56 10.70 -11.99
C VAL A 20 -0.86 10.35 -11.54
N GLN A 21 -1.81 11.29 -11.66
CA GLN A 21 -3.24 11.07 -11.32
C GLN A 21 -3.81 9.79 -11.97
N LYS A 22 -3.27 9.42 -13.13
CA LYS A 22 -3.59 8.18 -13.86
C LYS A 22 -3.22 6.91 -13.09
N ASP A 23 -2.07 6.89 -12.43
CA ASP A 23 -1.59 5.74 -11.66
C ASP A 23 -2.38 5.57 -10.37
N TYR A 24 -2.75 6.69 -9.73
CA TYR A 24 -3.67 6.70 -8.59
C TYR A 24 -5.04 6.14 -8.96
N ASN A 25 -5.62 6.61 -10.06
CA ASN A 25 -6.92 6.12 -10.52
C ASN A 25 -6.85 4.64 -10.92
N TRP A 26 -5.74 4.19 -11.53
CA TRP A 26 -5.54 2.77 -11.83
C TRP A 26 -5.47 1.93 -10.55
N LEU A 27 -4.76 2.41 -9.52
CA LEU A 27 -4.63 1.73 -8.23
C LEU A 27 -6.01 1.56 -7.56
N ILE A 28 -6.82 2.62 -7.54
CA ILE A 28 -8.21 2.57 -7.04
C ILE A 28 -9.00 1.50 -7.79
N GLN A 29 -8.95 1.49 -9.13
CA GLN A 29 -9.67 0.49 -9.92
C GLN A 29 -9.22 -0.94 -9.65
N GLN A 30 -7.92 -1.17 -9.41
CA GLN A 30 -7.44 -2.51 -9.03
C GLN A 30 -7.94 -2.92 -7.65
N ILE A 31 -7.99 -1.98 -6.70
CA ILE A 31 -8.51 -2.23 -5.36
C ILE A 31 -10.02 -2.53 -5.42
N GLU A 32 -10.81 -1.78 -6.19
CA GLU A 32 -12.24 -2.03 -6.41
C GLU A 32 -12.49 -3.41 -7.03
N LYS A 33 -11.69 -3.78 -8.04
CA LYS A 33 -11.75 -5.12 -8.65
C LYS A 33 -11.39 -6.22 -7.64
N ALA A 34 -10.37 -5.99 -6.81
CA ALA A 34 -9.95 -6.94 -5.78
C ALA A 34 -11.00 -7.07 -4.66
N LEU A 35 -11.62 -5.97 -4.24
CA LEU A 35 -12.75 -5.95 -3.29
C LEU A 35 -13.95 -6.72 -3.84
N SER A 36 -14.31 -6.49 -5.10
CA SER A 36 -15.47 -7.13 -5.74
C SER A 36 -15.24 -8.61 -6.03
N SER A 37 -14.00 -9.01 -6.35
CA SER A 37 -13.68 -10.38 -6.69
C SER A 37 -13.35 -11.24 -5.47
N ASN A 38 -12.47 -10.78 -4.58
CA ASN A 38 -11.96 -11.55 -3.43
C ASN A 38 -11.45 -10.62 -2.30
N PRO A 39 -12.33 -10.11 -1.42
CA PRO A 39 -11.94 -9.19 -0.35
C PRO A 39 -10.97 -9.81 0.66
N SER A 40 -11.05 -11.13 0.88
CA SER A 40 -10.10 -11.85 1.75
C SER A 40 -8.67 -11.88 1.19
N LYS A 41 -8.51 -11.97 -0.14
CA LYS A 41 -7.20 -11.95 -0.78
C LYS A 41 -6.60 -10.54 -0.77
N LEU A 42 -7.43 -9.51 -0.94
CA LEU A 42 -7.01 -8.13 -0.77
C LEU A 42 -6.50 -7.89 0.65
N ARG A 43 -7.24 -8.33 1.68
CA ARG A 43 -6.77 -8.23 3.07
C ARG A 43 -5.38 -8.83 3.25
N GLN A 44 -5.14 -10.05 2.77
CA GLN A 44 -3.81 -10.69 2.83
C GLN A 44 -2.71 -9.84 2.19
N ILE A 45 -2.98 -9.25 1.02
CA ILE A 45 -2.03 -8.34 0.35
C ILE A 45 -1.76 -7.11 1.23
N LEU A 46 -2.81 -6.51 1.80
CA LEU A 46 -2.71 -5.34 2.67
C LEU A 46 -1.92 -5.61 3.95
N TYR A 47 -2.00 -6.81 4.53
CA TYR A 47 -1.12 -7.23 5.64
C TYR A 47 0.33 -7.35 5.20
N GLN A 48 0.61 -7.91 4.01
CA GLN A 48 1.98 -8.10 3.53
C GLN A 48 2.72 -6.79 3.24
N ILE A 49 2.00 -5.73 2.91
CA ILE A 49 2.55 -4.38 2.73
C ILE A 49 2.61 -3.58 4.04
N ASP A 50 2.31 -4.22 5.17
CA ASP A 50 2.51 -3.68 6.51
C ASP A 50 1.61 -2.46 6.82
N ILE A 51 0.34 -2.55 6.42
CA ILE A 51 -0.69 -1.59 6.83
C ILE A 51 -1.31 -2.06 8.15
N GLU A 52 -1.49 -1.12 9.08
CA GLU A 52 -2.09 -1.38 10.39
C GLU A 52 -3.49 -1.98 10.27
N GLU A 53 -3.67 -3.16 10.86
CA GLU A 53 -4.94 -3.90 10.88
C GLU A 53 -6.10 -3.07 11.46
N ALA A 54 -5.82 -2.23 12.47
CA ALA A 54 -6.82 -1.34 13.06
C ALA A 54 -7.40 -0.34 12.04
N LYS A 55 -6.57 0.18 11.11
CA LYS A 55 -7.01 1.08 10.04
C LYS A 55 -7.83 0.33 8.99
N LEU A 56 -7.39 -0.89 8.65
CA LEU A 56 -8.14 -1.76 7.76
C LEU A 56 -9.50 -2.12 8.35
N ALA A 57 -9.56 -2.57 9.60
CA ALA A 57 -10.79 -2.91 10.29
C ALA A 57 -11.76 -1.72 10.33
N LYS A 58 -11.25 -0.51 10.55
CA LYS A 58 -12.06 0.72 10.50
C LYS A 58 -12.69 0.92 9.12
N ILE A 59 -11.91 0.81 8.04
CA ILE A 59 -12.40 0.92 6.66
C ILE A 59 -13.43 -0.18 6.39
N PHE A 60 -13.10 -1.45 6.67
CA PHE A 60 -13.98 -2.60 6.43
C PHE A 60 -15.26 -2.59 7.30
N SER A 61 -15.26 -1.89 8.43
CA SER A 61 -16.43 -1.73 9.31
C SER A 61 -17.41 -0.65 8.85
N GLN A 62 -16.99 0.25 7.95
CA GLN A 62 -17.88 1.24 7.36
C GLN A 62 -18.81 0.56 6.33
N SER A 63 -19.89 1.22 5.89
CA SER A 63 -20.69 0.68 4.79
C SER A 63 -19.86 0.64 3.51
N LEU A 64 -19.91 -0.46 2.74
CA LEU A 64 -19.23 -0.63 1.45
C LEU A 64 -19.54 0.57 0.55
N SER A 65 -18.61 1.52 0.52
CA SER A 65 -18.73 2.77 -0.22
C SER A 65 -17.56 2.83 -1.20
N ASN A 66 -17.75 3.46 -2.36
CA ASN A 66 -16.67 3.73 -3.32
C ASN A 66 -15.50 4.51 -2.68
N ALA A 67 -15.69 5.09 -1.50
CA ALA A 67 -14.62 5.69 -0.70
C ALA A 67 -13.57 4.68 -0.22
N TRP A 68 -13.90 3.40 -0.05
CA TRP A 68 -12.97 2.39 0.47
C TRP A 68 -11.73 2.21 -0.38
N ALA A 69 -11.90 2.11 -1.70
CA ALA A 69 -10.79 1.91 -2.60
C ALA A 69 -9.85 3.12 -2.61
N LYS A 70 -10.40 4.32 -2.44
CA LYS A 70 -9.65 5.56 -2.30
C LYS A 70 -8.86 5.62 -1.00
N GLU A 71 -9.52 5.34 0.13
CA GLU A 71 -8.87 5.32 1.45
C GLU A 71 -7.78 4.25 1.53
N LEU A 72 -8.00 3.07 0.94
CA LEU A 72 -6.99 2.03 0.85
C LEU A 72 -5.81 2.46 -0.03
N ALA A 73 -6.07 3.08 -1.19
CA ALA A 73 -5.01 3.62 -2.04
C ALA A 73 -4.16 4.64 -1.27
N ASP A 74 -4.78 5.57 -0.56
CA ASP A 74 -4.09 6.59 0.23
C ASP A 74 -3.21 5.95 1.32
N LEU A 75 -3.72 4.95 2.06
CA LEU A 75 -2.94 4.23 3.08
C LEU A 75 -1.75 3.47 2.48
N MET A 76 -1.94 2.84 1.32
CA MET A 76 -0.89 2.12 0.62
C MET A 76 0.25 3.06 0.18
N ILE A 77 -0.10 4.24 -0.31
CA ILE A 77 0.86 5.28 -0.72
C ILE A 77 1.59 5.83 0.49
N GLU A 78 0.86 6.19 1.55
CA GLU A 78 1.45 6.72 2.79
C GLU A 78 2.47 5.72 3.38
N ARG A 79 2.14 4.43 3.36
CA ARG A 79 3.05 3.39 3.85
C ARG A 79 4.32 3.28 3.02
N GLU A 80 4.21 3.32 1.69
CA GLU A 80 5.37 3.25 0.80
C GLU A 80 6.24 4.52 0.84
N LEU A 81 5.64 5.68 1.04
CA LEU A 81 6.37 6.93 1.31
C LEU A 81 7.17 6.81 2.61
N LYS A 82 6.52 6.39 3.70
CA LYS A 82 7.19 6.16 5.00
C LYS A 82 8.33 5.14 4.90
N LYS A 83 8.17 4.05 4.14
CA LYS A 83 9.25 3.07 3.89
C LYS A 83 10.42 3.69 3.14
N ARG A 84 10.18 4.57 2.16
CA ARG A 84 11.25 5.29 1.47
C ARG A 84 11.93 6.31 2.38
N GLU A 85 11.19 7.08 3.16
CA GLU A 85 11.76 8.03 4.13
C GLU A 85 12.63 7.30 5.16
N THR A 86 12.13 6.18 5.68
CA THR A 86 12.86 5.31 6.60
C THR A 86 14.14 4.78 5.96
N ARG A 87 14.06 4.24 4.73
CA ARG A 87 15.25 3.78 3.98
C ARG A 87 16.24 4.90 3.68
N LYS A 88 15.78 6.11 3.34
CA LYS A 88 16.65 7.27 3.15
C LYS A 88 17.33 7.68 4.45
N LYS A 89 16.60 7.69 5.55
CA LYS A 89 17.09 8.05 6.89
C LYS A 89 18.18 7.09 7.37
N TYR A 90 18.00 5.78 7.17
CA TYR A 90 19.00 4.79 7.58
C TYR A 90 20.15 4.61 6.57
N ARG A 91 19.93 4.82 5.26
CA ARG A 91 21.00 4.77 4.25
C ARG A 91 21.93 5.99 4.30
N CYS A 92 21.53 7.07 4.98
CA CYS A 92 22.34 8.26 5.22
C CYS A 92 22.95 8.28 6.63
N GLY A 93 22.74 7.24 7.43
CA GLY A 93 23.10 7.18 8.85
C GLY A 93 23.93 5.96 9.25
N GLU A 94 24.73 5.40 8.34
CA GLU A 94 25.74 4.38 8.68
C GLU A 94 27.15 4.90 8.44
N GLY A 95 27.95 4.85 9.50
CA GLY A 95 28.99 5.81 9.85
C GLY A 95 28.40 6.78 10.87
N ASP A 96 27.79 6.29 11.96
CA ASP A 96 28.56 5.90 13.13
C ASP A 96 28.02 4.62 13.79
N GLY A 97 28.88 3.60 13.85
CA GLY A 97 28.64 2.42 14.67
C GLY A 97 28.70 2.80 16.14
N PHE A 98 27.58 2.64 16.83
CA PHE A 98 27.52 2.62 18.30
C PHE A 98 26.43 1.63 18.73
N PHE A 99 26.77 0.34 18.67
CA PHE A 99 26.26 -0.65 19.61
C PHE A 99 27.44 -1.56 19.99
N ASP A 100 27.66 -1.60 21.29
CA ASP A 100 28.68 -2.34 22.08
C ASP A 100 28.68 -3.85 21.78
#